data_AF-A0A5B7DYW7-F1
#
_entry.id   AF-A0A5B7DYW7-F1
#
_cell.length_a   1.000
_cell.length_b   1.000
_cell.length_c   1.000
_cell.angle_alpha   90.00
_cell.angle_beta   90.00
_cell.angle_gamma   90.00
#
_symmetry.space_group_name_H-M   'P 1'
#
loop_
_entity.id
_entity.type
_entity.pdbx_description
1 polymer ?
#
loop_
_entity_poly.entity_id
_entity_poly.type
_entity_poly.pdbx_seq_one_letter_code
_entity_poly.pdbx_strand_id
1 'polypeptide(L)'
;MPSEDNEWHRSEIFILGDLNFHHQLRLSSPFTNHPGELAFNFAILHDLKQLVQHPTHMPDCLGDMPNILDLFLTSNPSAYAVTLSSPLGSSNHNLISVSCPIFPIPPQDPSKRKCLWHFASASGGT
;
A
#
# COMPACT_ATOMS: atom_id res chain seq x y z
N MET A 1 15.99 34.32 -7.57
CA MET A 1 16.30 33.23 -6.63
C MET A 1 14.97 32.76 -6.06
N PRO A 2 14.59 31.49 -6.24
CA PRO A 2 13.36 30.99 -5.63
C PRO A 2 13.58 30.87 -4.12
N SER A 3 12.58 31.31 -3.34
CA SER A 3 12.55 31.28 -1.89
C SER A 3 12.60 29.86 -1.34
N GLU A 4 13.57 29.58 -0.47
CA GLU A 4 13.80 28.29 0.23
C GLU A 4 12.87 28.08 1.44
N ASP A 5 11.69 28.70 1.46
CA ASP A 5 10.80 28.65 2.61
C ASP A 5 9.48 28.02 2.19
N ASN A 6 9.36 26.68 2.34
CA ASN A 6 8.10 25.90 2.45
C ASN A 6 8.33 24.37 2.65
N GLU A 7 9.56 23.87 2.83
CA GLU A 7 9.86 22.42 2.78
C GLU A 7 9.54 21.62 4.06
N TRP A 8 8.70 22.15 4.95
CA TRP A 8 8.37 21.46 6.20
C TRP A 8 6.85 21.31 6.36
N HIS A 9 6.44 20.04 6.56
CA HIS A 9 5.11 19.53 6.93
C HIS A 9 4.23 18.90 5.82
N ARG A 10 4.78 18.10 4.91
CA ARG A 10 3.95 17.04 4.28
C ARG A 10 4.18 15.73 5.02
N SER A 11 3.20 15.32 5.84
CA SER A 11 3.19 13.98 6.41
C SER A 11 3.10 12.96 5.27
N GLU A 12 4.05 12.04 5.24
CA GLU A 12 4.05 10.95 4.29
C GLU A 12 3.18 9.80 4.82
N ILE A 13 2.32 9.26 3.95
CA ILE A 13 1.49 8.10 4.29
C ILE A 13 1.82 6.96 3.33
N PHE A 14 1.94 5.76 3.89
CA PHE A 14 1.96 4.52 3.14
C PHE A 14 1.00 3.51 3.77
N ILE A 15 0.40 2.66 2.94
CA ILE A 15 -0.51 1.58 3.33
C ILE A 15 0.02 0.32 2.64
N LEU A 16 0.35 -0.69 3.44
CA LEU A 16 0.78 -2.00 2.97
C LEU A 16 -0.12 -3.08 3.58
N GLY A 17 -0.69 -3.94 2.75
CA GLY A 17 -1.42 -5.11 3.24
C GLY A 17 -2.27 -5.79 2.17
N ASP A 18 -2.79 -6.96 2.54
CA ASP A 18 -3.84 -7.64 1.78
C ASP A 18 -5.16 -6.92 2.02
N LEU A 19 -5.65 -6.27 0.97
CA LEU A 19 -6.91 -5.56 1.02
C LEU A 19 -8.05 -6.36 0.40
N ASN A 20 -7.75 -7.43 -0.35
CA ASN A 20 -8.73 -8.24 -1.06
C ASN A 20 -9.72 -7.43 -1.93
N PHE A 21 -9.26 -6.28 -2.43
CA PHE A 21 -10.04 -5.40 -3.29
C PHE A 21 -9.79 -5.75 -4.75
N HIS A 22 -10.82 -5.60 -5.57
CA HIS A 22 -10.75 -5.90 -6.99
C HIS A 22 -11.05 -4.63 -7.77
N HIS A 23 -10.13 -4.21 -8.63
CA HIS A 23 -10.33 -3.08 -9.52
C HIS A 23 -9.60 -3.30 -10.85
N GLN A 24 -10.34 -3.28 -11.96
CA GLN A 24 -9.81 -3.59 -13.29
C GLN A 24 -8.62 -2.71 -13.68
N LEU A 25 -8.74 -1.40 -13.47
CA LEU A 25 -7.74 -0.43 -13.92
C LEU A 25 -6.44 -0.42 -13.10
N ARG A 26 -6.49 -0.86 -11.83
CA ARG A 26 -5.36 -0.69 -10.89
C ARG A 26 -4.71 -1.99 -10.46
N LEU A 27 -5.47 -3.09 -10.45
CA LEU A 27 -5.08 -4.34 -9.80
C LEU A 27 -5.03 -5.52 -10.77
N SER A 28 -5.17 -5.27 -12.08
CA SER A 28 -5.21 -6.31 -13.11
C SER A 28 -6.29 -7.37 -12.84
N SER A 29 -7.37 -6.97 -12.14
CA SER A 29 -8.48 -7.84 -11.78
C SER A 29 -9.45 -7.97 -12.96
N PRO A 30 -10.09 -9.14 -13.20
CA PRO A 30 -11.09 -9.28 -14.24
C PRO A 30 -12.37 -8.48 -13.97
N PHE A 31 -12.63 -8.11 -12.71
CA PHE A 31 -13.79 -7.32 -12.30
C PHE A 31 -13.41 -6.25 -11.29
N THR A 32 -14.32 -5.29 -11.09
CA THR A 32 -14.25 -4.29 -10.01
C THR A 32 -15.34 -4.58 -8.98
N ASN A 33 -14.98 -4.70 -7.70
CA ASN A 33 -15.94 -4.84 -6.61
C ASN A 33 -16.16 -3.51 -5.87
N HIS A 34 -17.22 -3.41 -5.07
CA HIS A 34 -17.54 -2.16 -4.36
C HIS A 34 -16.39 -1.66 -3.45
N PRO A 35 -15.73 -2.52 -2.64
CA PRO A 35 -14.54 -2.10 -1.90
C PRO A 35 -13.40 -1.58 -2.78
N GLY A 36 -13.18 -2.19 -3.95
CA GLY A 36 -12.17 -1.76 -4.91
C GLY A 36 -12.46 -0.41 -5.56
N GLU A 37 -13.73 -0.10 -5.82
CA GLU A 37 -14.14 1.23 -6.27
C GLU A 37 -13.88 2.29 -5.19
N LEU A 38 -14.27 2.01 -3.94
CA LEU A 38 -14.02 2.92 -2.82
C LEU A 38 -12.52 3.15 -2.57
N ALA A 39 -11.72 2.08 -2.59
CA ALA A 39 -10.28 2.17 -2.40
C ALA A 39 -9.58 2.92 -3.54
N PHE A 40 -10.04 2.73 -4.78
CA PHE A 40 -9.55 3.48 -5.93
C PHE A 40 -9.84 4.97 -5.79
N ASN A 41 -11.07 5.33 -5.42
CA ASN A 41 -11.46 6.73 -5.18
C ASN A 41 -10.70 7.35 -4.02
N PHE A 42 -10.50 6.61 -2.92
CA PHE A 42 -9.67 7.02 -1.79
C PHE A 42 -8.23 7.33 -2.25
N ALA A 43 -7.64 6.43 -3.05
CA ALA A 43 -6.29 6.62 -3.53
C ALA A 43 -6.15 7.83 -4.47
N ILE A 44 -7.17 8.12 -5.30
CA ILE A 44 -7.20 9.35 -6.13
C ILE A 44 -7.30 10.58 -5.24
N LEU A 45 -8.24 10.59 -4.30
CA LEU A 45 -8.51 11.73 -3.42
C LEU A 45 -7.29 12.14 -2.59
N HIS A 46 -6.48 11.16 -2.18
CA HIS A 46 -5.29 11.36 -1.35
C HIS A 46 -3.97 11.32 -2.13
N ASP A 47 -4.01 11.34 -3.47
CA ASP A 47 -2.82 11.31 -4.34
C ASP A 47 -1.88 10.12 -4.01
N LEU A 48 -2.47 8.96 -3.71
CA LEU A 48 -1.75 7.74 -3.38
C LEU A 48 -1.49 6.91 -4.63
N LYS A 49 -0.24 6.51 -4.83
CA LYS A 49 0.16 5.63 -5.93
C LYS A 49 0.40 4.21 -5.44
N GLN A 50 -0.10 3.27 -6.21
CA GLN A 50 0.17 1.84 -6.03
C GLN A 50 1.53 1.51 -6.67
N LEU A 51 2.45 0.89 -5.92
CA LEU A 51 3.77 0.49 -6.46
C LEU A 51 3.89 -1.02 -6.78
N VAL A 52 3.01 -1.88 -6.26
CA VAL A 52 3.01 -3.30 -6.63
C VAL A 52 2.32 -3.47 -7.97
N GLN A 53 3.05 -3.95 -8.98
CA GLN A 53 2.60 -4.07 -10.37
C GLN A 53 2.45 -5.52 -10.86
N HIS A 54 2.90 -6.51 -10.08
CA HIS A 54 2.80 -7.92 -10.45
C HIS A 54 1.91 -8.67 -9.46
N PRO A 55 1.30 -9.79 -9.88
CA PRO A 55 0.48 -10.62 -9.02
C PRO A 55 1.18 -10.96 -7.70
N THR A 56 0.44 -10.78 -6.61
CA THR A 56 0.91 -11.10 -5.27
C THR A 56 0.34 -12.43 -4.84
N HIS A 57 -0.89 -12.75 -5.22
CA HIS A 57 -1.51 -14.03 -4.96
C HIS A 57 -1.34 -14.96 -6.17
N MET A 58 -0.77 -16.14 -5.90
CA MET A 58 -0.60 -17.25 -6.83
C MET A 58 -1.67 -18.29 -6.52
N PRO A 59 -2.70 -18.46 -7.36
CA PRO A 59 -3.78 -19.36 -7.02
C PRO A 59 -3.35 -20.83 -7.05
N ASP A 60 -3.84 -21.59 -6.07
CA ASP A 60 -3.59 -23.04 -5.95
C ASP A 60 -4.50 -23.89 -6.85
N CYS A 61 -5.58 -23.29 -7.39
CA CYS A 61 -6.56 -23.96 -8.22
C CYS A 61 -6.27 -23.81 -9.71
N LEU A 62 -6.40 -24.91 -10.45
CA LEU A 62 -6.24 -24.92 -11.90
C LEU A 62 -7.37 -24.11 -12.57
N GLY A 63 -7.04 -22.94 -13.10
CA GLY A 63 -7.96 -22.07 -13.84
C GLY A 63 -8.16 -20.68 -13.23
N ASP A 64 -7.72 -20.49 -11.98
CA ASP A 64 -7.69 -19.18 -11.35
C ASP A 64 -6.50 -18.36 -11.89
N MET A 65 -6.70 -17.05 -12.03
CA MET A 65 -5.69 -16.15 -12.57
C MET A 65 -4.93 -15.45 -11.44
N PRO A 66 -3.59 -15.34 -11.51
CA PRO A 66 -2.81 -14.55 -10.57
C PRO A 66 -3.32 -13.11 -10.50
N ASN A 67 -3.47 -12.61 -9.28
CA ASN A 67 -4.06 -11.30 -8.99
C ASN A 67 -3.22 -10.50 -8.00
N ILE A 68 -3.35 -9.17 -8.09
CA ILE A 68 -2.70 -8.23 -7.17
C ILE A 68 -3.70 -7.97 -6.04
N LEU A 69 -3.55 -8.68 -4.92
CA LEU A 69 -4.40 -8.53 -3.73
C LEU A 69 -3.70 -7.73 -2.62
N ASP A 70 -2.38 -7.87 -2.55
CA ASP A 70 -1.55 -7.14 -1.61
C ASP A 70 -1.08 -5.83 -2.23
N LEU A 71 -1.42 -4.72 -1.58
CA LEU A 71 -1.22 -3.38 -2.13
C LEU A 71 -0.16 -2.61 -1.34
N PHE A 72 0.60 -1.78 -2.05
CA PHE A 72 1.47 -0.77 -1.45
C PHE A 72 1.10 0.59 -2.02
N LEU A 73 0.30 1.33 -1.27
CA LEU A 73 -0.12 2.69 -1.60
C LEU A 73 0.78 3.69 -0.89
N THR A 74 1.28 4.70 -1.58
CA THR A 74 2.12 5.75 -0.97
C THR A 74 1.88 7.12 -1.58
N SER A 75 1.96 8.17 -0.76
CA SER A 75 1.97 9.56 -1.22
C SER A 75 3.34 10.01 -1.76
N ASN A 76 4.39 9.21 -1.57
CA ASN A 76 5.76 9.51 -2.02
C ASN A 76 6.35 8.31 -2.78
N PRO A 77 5.89 8.05 -4.02
CA PRO A 77 6.32 6.88 -4.79
C PRO A 77 7.83 6.85 -5.06
N SER A 78 8.48 8.01 -5.18
CA SER A 78 9.91 8.13 -5.45
C SER A 78 10.79 7.71 -4.28
N ALA A 79 10.27 7.73 -3.05
CA ALA A 79 11.04 7.33 -1.89
C ALA A 79 11.17 5.81 -1.78
N TYR A 80 10.25 5.02 -2.33
CA TYR A 80 10.22 3.58 -2.08
C TYR A 80 10.65 2.77 -3.28
N ALA A 81 11.42 1.72 -3.02
CA ALA A 81 11.63 0.63 -3.96
C ALA A 81 10.86 -0.59 -3.47
N VAL A 82 10.04 -1.18 -4.35
CA VAL A 82 9.27 -2.40 -4.06
C VAL A 82 9.87 -3.55 -4.85
N THR A 83 10.09 -4.66 -4.15
CA THR A 83 10.52 -5.92 -4.74
C THR A 83 9.53 -7.02 -4.35
N LEU A 84 9.26 -7.92 -5.30
CA LEU A 84 8.48 -9.12 -5.06
C LEU A 84 9.42 -10.31 -5.10
N SER A 85 9.21 -11.25 -4.19
CA SER A 85 9.94 -12.51 -4.14
C SER A 85 8.96 -13.66 -3.96
N SER A 86 9.42 -14.89 -4.23
CA SER A 86 8.59 -16.09 -4.09
C SER A 86 7.94 -16.18 -2.70
N PRO A 87 6.80 -16.88 -2.58
CA PRO A 87 6.10 -17.00 -1.32
C PRO A 87 6.98 -17.56 -0.21
N LEU A 88 6.80 -17.05 1.00
CA LEU A 88 7.52 -17.54 2.16
C LEU A 88 6.84 -18.81 2.70
N GLY A 89 7.57 -19.92 2.68
CA GLY A 89 7.04 -21.20 3.17
C GLY A 89 5.90 -21.75 2.31
N SER A 90 4.75 -22.04 2.93
CA SER A 90 3.55 -22.55 2.26
C SER A 90 2.53 -21.46 1.92
N SER A 91 2.91 -20.19 2.00
CA SER A 91 2.06 -19.09 1.55
C SER A 91 1.78 -19.23 0.06
N ASN A 92 0.57 -18.88 -0.37
CA ASN A 92 0.25 -18.69 -1.78
C ASN A 92 0.40 -17.20 -2.19
N HIS A 93 0.84 -16.33 -1.27
CA HIS A 93 1.20 -14.95 -1.53
C HIS A 93 2.72 -14.74 -1.64
N ASN A 94 3.15 -14.11 -2.72
CA ASN A 94 4.50 -13.59 -2.95
C ASN A 94 4.87 -12.59 -1.84
N LEU A 95 6.10 -12.66 -1.36
CA LEU A 95 6.60 -11.73 -0.36
C LEU A 95 6.88 -10.36 -0.99
N ILE A 96 6.21 -9.32 -0.47
CA ILE A 96 6.50 -7.92 -0.77
C ILE A 96 7.58 -7.41 0.17
N SER A 97 8.70 -6.96 -0.39
CA SER A 97 9.75 -6.25 0.33
C SER A 97 9.80 -4.80 -0.13
N VAL A 98 9.68 -3.87 0.82
CA VAL A 98 9.71 -2.42 0.59
C VAL A 98 10.97 -1.85 1.22
N SER A 99 11.83 -1.23 0.40
CA SER A 99 12.97 -0.47 0.87
C SER A 99 12.55 0.98 1.10
N CYS A 100 12.77 1.48 2.32
CA CYS A 100 12.52 2.87 2.71
C CYS A 100 13.87 3.58 2.95
N PRO A 101 14.06 4.82 2.48
CA PRO A 101 15.23 5.61 2.81
C PRO A 101 15.20 5.89 4.32
N ILE A 102 16.19 5.38 5.03
CA ILE A 102 16.38 5.67 6.44
C ILE A 102 16.88 7.11 6.55
N PHE A 103 15.96 8.07 6.62
CA PHE A 103 16.27 9.38 7.18
C PHE A 103 15.31 9.65 8.34
N PRO A 104 15.67 9.26 9.58
CA PRO A 104 15.13 9.96 10.71
C PRO A 104 15.78 11.34 10.66
N ILE A 105 15.10 12.33 10.10
CA ILE A 105 15.33 13.69 10.56
C ILE A 105 15.00 13.63 12.06
N PRO A 106 15.97 13.85 12.96
CA PRO A 106 15.67 13.90 14.38
C PRO A 106 14.55 14.93 14.55
N PRO A 107 13.45 14.59 15.23
CA PRO A 107 12.42 15.59 15.48
C PRO A 107 13.09 16.76 16.21
N GLN A 108 13.17 17.93 15.55
CA GLN A 108 13.76 19.13 16.14
C GLN A 108 12.89 19.70 17.29
N ASP A 109 11.69 19.14 17.47
CA ASP A 109 10.69 19.55 18.45
C ASP A 109 10.44 18.39 19.44
N PRO A 110 10.41 18.60 20.77
CA PRO A 110 10.12 17.56 21.75
C PRO A 110 8.77 16.89 21.47
N SER A 111 8.85 15.65 20.98
CA SER A 111 7.77 14.67 20.80
C SER A 111 6.33 15.22 20.88
N LYS A 112 5.73 15.55 19.74
CA LYS A 112 4.29 15.32 19.59
C LYS A 112 4.09 13.81 19.74
N ARG A 113 3.34 13.41 20.78
CA ARG A 113 3.14 12.00 21.18
C ARG A 113 2.70 11.19 19.96
N LYS A 114 3.43 10.14 19.60
CA LYS A 114 3.00 9.17 18.59
C LYS A 114 1.82 8.41 19.19
N CYS A 115 0.60 8.68 18.72
CA CYS A 115 -0.57 7.92 19.14
C CYS A 115 -0.63 6.63 18.32
N LEU A 116 -0.45 5.49 18.99
CA LEU A 116 -0.63 4.17 18.39
C LEU A 116 -2.09 3.74 18.62
N TRP A 117 -2.84 3.63 17.53
CA TRP A 117 -4.19 3.06 17.56
C TRP A 117 -4.11 1.58 17.22
N HIS A 118 -4.62 0.73 18.10
CA HIS A 118 -4.74 -0.71 17.88
C HIS A 118 -6.22 -1.08 17.90
N PHE A 119 -6.74 -1.57 16.78
CA PHE A 119 -8.10 -2.08 16.68
C PHE A 119 -8.05 -3.61 16.76
N ALA A 120 -8.93 -4.21 17.56
CA ALA A 120 -8.90 -5.66 17.83
C ALA A 120 -9.37 -6.51 16.64
N SER A 121 -10.26 -5.99 15.80
CA SER A 121 -10.82 -6.64 14.61
C SER A 121 -11.86 -5.70 13.97
N ALA A 122 -12.12 -5.85 12.68
CA ALA A 122 -13.30 -5.26 12.03
C ALA A 122 -14.36 -6.36 11.85
N SER A 123 -15.59 -6.10 12.29
CA SER A 123 -16.72 -7.00 11.99
C SER A 123 -17.13 -6.81 10.52
N GLY A 124 -16.86 -7.81 9.68
CA GLY A 124 -17.43 -7.86 8.34
C GLY A 124 -18.94 -8.04 8.42
N GLY A 125 -19.71 -7.05 7.97
CA GLY A 125 -21.14 -7.21 7.78
C GLY A 125 -21.40 -8.22 6.67
N THR A 126 -22.19 -9.25 6.98
CA THR A 126 -22.74 -10.23 6.02
C THR A 126 -23.84 -9.62 5.17
#